data_AF-A0A381PT93-F1
#
_entry.id   AF-A0A381PT93-F1
#
_cell.length_a   1.000
_cell.length_b   1.000
_cell.length_c   1.000
_cell.angle_alpha   90.00
_cell.angle_beta   90.00
_cell.angle_gamma   90.00
#
_symmetry.space_group_name_H-M   'P 1'
#
loop_
_entity.id
_entity.type
_entity.pdbx_description
1 polymer ?
#
loop_
_entity_poly.entity_id
_entity_poly.type
_entity_poly.pdbx_seq_one_letter_code
_entity_poly.pdbx_strand_id
1 'polypeptide(L)' 'MKNISVTYDAKINTPYVDKKKWLWMLSMLYPLEGLLGIFLHYKTANEYWLLLPLIIAYCISPIADWVIGEDKNNPPDTA' A
#
# COMPACT_ATOMS: atom_id res chain seq x y z
N MET A 1 -34.89 3.63 37.03
CA MET A 1 -33.67 4.04 36.30
C MET A 1 -32.68 2.88 36.39
N LYS A 2 -32.25 2.32 35.28
CA LYS A 2 -31.38 1.12 35.25
C LYS A 2 -29.93 1.60 35.12
N ASN A 3 -29.15 1.44 36.18
CA ASN A 3 -27.73 1.79 36.18
C ASN A 3 -26.99 0.72 35.39
N ILE A 4 -26.49 1.09 34.20
CA ILE A 4 -25.63 0.23 33.39
C ILE A 4 -24.20 0.52 33.82
N SER A 5 -23.59 -0.42 34.53
CA SER A 5 -22.17 -0.39 34.86
C SER A 5 -21.39 -0.84 33.63
N VAL A 6 -20.78 0.11 32.92
CA VAL A 6 -19.84 -0.21 31.83
C VAL A 6 -18.51 -0.57 32.47
N THR A 7 -18.15 -1.85 32.43
CA THR A 7 -16.80 -2.31 32.76
C THR A 7 -15.88 -1.98 31.59
N TYR A 8 -15.02 -0.97 31.76
CA TYR A 8 -13.93 -0.72 30.83
C TYR A 8 -12.88 -1.81 31.05
N ASP A 9 -12.76 -2.74 30.10
CA ASP A 9 -11.63 -3.66 30.07
C ASP A 9 -10.35 -2.83 29.96
N ALA A 10 -9.55 -2.85 31.01
CA ALA A 10 -8.22 -2.24 31.04
C ALA A 10 -7.25 -3.08 30.17
N LYS A 11 -7.56 -3.27 28.88
CA LYS A 11 -6.56 -3.66 27.89
C LYS A 11 -5.63 -2.47 27.75
N ILE A 12 -4.40 -2.63 28.22
CA ILE A 12 -3.31 -1.68 28.14
C ILE A 12 -3.34 -0.95 26.78
N ASN A 13 -3.60 0.36 26.81
CA ASN A 13 -3.50 1.27 25.66
C ASN A 13 -2.02 1.42 25.26
N THR A 14 -1.39 0.36 24.75
CA THR A 14 -0.12 0.56 24.04
C THR A 14 -0.44 1.28 22.73
N PRO A 15 0.07 2.50 22.50
CA PRO A 15 -0.19 3.22 21.25
C PRO A 15 0.28 2.38 20.07
N TYR A 16 -0.48 2.42 18.98
CA TYR A 16 -0.09 1.77 17.73
C TYR A 16 1.25 2.30 17.24
N VAL A 17 2.13 1.38 16.82
CA VAL A 17 3.43 1.70 16.22
C VAL A 17 3.54 0.98 14.90
N ASP A 18 3.59 1.75 13.81
CA ASP A 18 3.87 1.21 12.48
C ASP A 18 5.34 0.78 12.36
N LYS A 19 5.58 -0.53 12.37
CA LYS A 19 6.92 -1.12 12.24
C LYS A 19 7.44 -1.12 10.81
N LYS A 20 6.56 -0.87 9.83
CA LYS A 20 6.81 -0.92 8.40
C LYS A 20 6.77 0.45 7.73
N LYS A 21 6.70 1.55 8.51
CA LYS A 21 6.69 2.94 8.00
C LYS A 21 7.76 3.27 6.95
N TRP A 22 8.92 2.59 7.01
CA TRP A 22 10.01 2.78 6.06
C TRP A 22 9.65 2.28 4.64
N LEU A 23 8.75 1.31 4.51
CA LEU A 23 8.22 0.84 3.24
C LEU A 23 7.33 1.87 2.54
N TRP A 24 6.86 2.92 3.24
CA TRP A 24 6.05 3.97 2.60
C TRP A 24 6.82 4.69 1.50
N MET A 25 8.15 4.71 1.56
CA MET A 25 8.99 5.26 0.50
C MET A 25 8.83 4.51 -0.83
N LEU A 26 8.37 3.25 -0.83
CA LEU A 26 8.09 2.51 -2.06
C LEU A 26 6.94 3.12 -2.86
N SER A 27 6.05 3.90 -2.24
CA SER A 27 5.01 4.65 -2.96
C SER A 27 5.59 5.63 -3.97
N MET A 28 6.84 6.07 -3.80
CA MET A 28 7.54 6.92 -4.77
C MET A 28 7.81 6.21 -6.11
N LEU A 29 7.79 4.87 -6.15
CA LEU A 29 7.99 4.12 -7.38
C LEU A 29 6.81 4.26 -8.35
N TYR A 30 5.59 4.40 -7.82
CA TYR A 30 4.37 4.53 -8.63
C TYR A 30 4.41 5.75 -9.58
N PRO A 31 4.68 6.99 -9.12
CA PRO A 31 4.80 8.11 -10.04
C PRO A 31 6.04 8.02 -10.96
N LEU A 32 7.09 7.29 -10.56
CA LEU A 32 8.28 7.09 -11.38
C LEU A 32 8.05 6.13 -12.56
N GLU A 33 7.06 5.25 -12.49
CA GLU A 33 6.80 4.27 -13.54
C GLU A 33 6.40 4.93 -14.87
N GLY A 34 5.69 6.05 -14.82
CA GLY A 34 5.34 6.85 -16.00
C GLY A 34 6.58 7.44 -16.66
N LEU A 35 7.50 7.98 -15.85
CA LEU A 35 8.78 8.49 -16.35
C LEU A 35 9.64 7.37 -16.95
N LEU A 36 9.61 6.18 -16.35
CA LEU A 36 10.31 5.01 -16.87
C LEU A 36 9.75 4.59 -18.25
N GLY A 37 8.43 4.55 -18.41
CA GLY A 37 7.80 4.26 -19.70
C GLY A 37 8.20 5.25 -20.79
N ILE A 38 8.17 6.55 -20.48
CA ILE A 38 8.61 7.61 -21.40
C ILE A 38 10.10 7.46 -21.75
N PHE A 39 10.95 7.22 -20.75
CA PHE A 39 12.38 7.04 -20.96
C PHE A 39 12.68 5.84 -21.87
N LEU A 40 12.02 4.70 -21.64
CA LEU A 40 12.18 3.49 -22.45
C LEU A 40 11.68 3.70 -23.89
N HIS A 41 10.55 4.38 -24.06
CA HIS A 41 10.09 4.81 -25.38
C HIS A 41 11.13 5.67 -26.10
N TYR A 42 11.65 6.72 -25.43
CA TYR A 42 12.69 7.58 -26.00
C TYR A 42 13.95 6.82 -26.42
N LYS A 43 14.37 5.82 -25.64
CA LYS A 43 15.57 5.02 -25.92
C LYS A 43 15.39 3.99 -27.03
N THR A 44 14.17 3.51 -27.26
CA THR A 44 13.91 2.35 -28.15
C THR A 44 13.01 2.66 -29.35
N ALA A 45 12.41 3.86 -29.39
CA ALA A 45 11.38 4.27 -30.34
C ALA A 45 10.14 3.34 -30.39
N ASN A 46 9.94 2.52 -29.35
CA ASN A 46 8.83 1.57 -29.27
C ASN A 46 7.69 2.16 -28.43
N GLU A 47 6.48 2.27 -28.99
CA GLU A 47 5.33 2.86 -28.32
C GLU A 47 4.74 1.95 -27.22
N TYR A 48 4.99 0.63 -27.25
CA TYR A 48 4.49 -0.29 -26.24
C TYR A 48 4.97 0.04 -24.83
N TRP A 49 6.12 0.71 -24.67
CA TRP A 49 6.59 1.18 -23.37
C TRP A 49 5.67 2.22 -22.71
N LEU A 50 4.85 2.92 -23.48
CA LEU A 50 3.87 3.87 -22.95
C LEU A 50 2.69 3.16 -22.25
N LEU A 51 2.51 1.85 -22.49
CA LEU A 51 1.52 1.03 -21.78
C LEU A 51 2.05 0.51 -20.43
N LEU A 52 3.31 0.78 -20.07
CA LEU A 52 3.94 0.28 -18.86
C LEU A 52 3.14 0.59 -17.57
N PRO A 53 2.61 1.81 -17.37
CA PRO A 53 1.78 2.09 -16.18
C PRO A 53 0.51 1.23 -16.12
N LEU A 54 -0.10 0.93 -17.27
CA LEU A 54 -1.27 0.06 -17.33
C LEU A 54 -0.91 -1.39 -16.95
N ILE A 55 0.21 -1.90 -17.46
CA ILE A 55 0.70 -3.23 -17.11
C ILE A 55 1.00 -3.33 -15.61
N ILE A 56 1.63 -2.29 -15.03
CA ILE A 56 1.95 -2.30 -13.60
C ILE A 56 0.67 -2.22 -12.76
N ALA A 57 -0.25 -1.31 -13.08
CA ALA A 57 -1.48 -1.10 -12.32
C ALA A 57 -2.47 -2.29 -12.41
N TYR A 58 -2.62 -2.89 -13.59
CA TYR A 58 -3.66 -3.90 -13.84
C TYR A 58 -3.16 -5.34 -13.88
N CYS A 59 -1.85 -5.57 -13.97
CA CYS A 59 -1.30 -6.92 -13.93
C CYS A 59 -0.36 -7.11 -12.74
N ILE A 60 0.71 -6.31 -12.65
CA ILE A 60 1.76 -6.54 -11.65
C ILE A 60 1.26 -6.26 -10.23
N SER A 61 0.56 -5.15 -10.01
CA SER A 61 0.09 -4.76 -8.67
C SER A 61 -0.92 -5.75 -8.08
N PRO A 62 -1.96 -6.21 -8.82
CA PRO A 62 -2.85 -7.26 -8.32
C PRO A 62 -2.14 -8.59 -8.03
N ILE A 63 -1.16 -8.98 -8.86
CA ILE A 63 -0.37 -10.18 -8.62
C ILE A 63 0.48 -10.02 -7.36
N ALA A 64 1.13 -8.87 -7.19
CA ALA A 64 1.94 -8.58 -6.01
C ALA A 64 1.09 -8.58 -4.74
N ASP A 65 -0.09 -7.95 -4.78
CA ASP A 65 -1.06 -7.96 -3.69
C ASP A 65 -1.48 -9.39 -3.31
N TRP A 66 -1.80 -10.21 -4.31
CA TRP A 66 -2.16 -11.61 -4.10
C TRP A 66 -1.02 -12.45 -3.50
N VAL A 67 0.21 -12.22 -3.91
CA VAL A 67 1.40 -12.95 -3.42
C VAL A 67 1.81 -12.50 -2.01
N ILE A 68 1.72 -11.20 -1.71
CA ILE A 68 2.12 -10.63 -0.41
C ILE A 68 1.03 -10.85 0.64
N GLY A 69 -0.24 -10.71 0.25
CA GLY A 69 -1.40 -10.84 1.12
C GLY A 69 -1.61 -9.65 2.07
N GLU A 70 -2.53 -9.82 3.02
CA GLU A 70 -2.94 -8.78 3.96
C GLU A 70 -1.83 -8.36 4.94
N ASP A 71 -1.71 -7.06 5.21
CA ASP A 71 -0.76 -6.55 6.20
C ASP A 71 -1.31 -6.59 7.63
N LYS A 72 -0.82 -7.53 8.43
CA LYS A 72 -1.12 -7.64 9.88
C LYS A 72 -0.58 -6.48 10.73
N ASN A 73 0.26 -5.61 10.16
CA ASN A 73 0.78 -4.41 10.81
C ASN A 73 -0.12 -3.20 10.59
N ASN A 74 -1.21 -3.30 9.83
CA ASN A 74 -2.16 -2.19 9.67
C ASN A 74 -2.79 -1.82 11.04
N PRO A 75 -3.16 -0.56 11.28
CA PRO A 75 -3.82 -0.16 12.53
C PRO A 75 -5.16 -0.90 12.71
N PRO A 76 -5.63 -1.06 13.96
CA PRO A 76 -6.93 -1.69 14.22
C PRO A 76 -8.09 -0.90 13.58
N ASP A 77 -9.06 -1.58 13.00
CA ASP A 77 -10.22 -0.96 12.33
C ASP A 77 -11.15 -0.18 13.29
N THR A 78 -11.03 -0.42 14.60
CA THR A 78 -11.73 0.33 15.66
C THR A 78 -10.73 1.12 16.48
N ALA A 79 -10.55 2.38 16.11
CA ALA A 79 -9.97 3.43 16.95
C ALA A 79 -11.08 4.15 17.74
#